data_AF-A0A3D0NXN6-F1
#
_entry.id   AF-A0A3D0NXN6-F1
#
_cell.length_a   1.000
_cell.length_b   1.000
_cell.length_c   1.000
_cell.angle_alpha   90.00
_cell.angle_beta   90.00
_cell.angle_gamma   90.00
#
_symmetry.space_group_name_H-M   'P 1'
#
loop_
_entity.id
_entity.type
_entity.pdbx_description
1 polymer ?
#
loop_
_entity_poly.entity_id
_entity_poly.type
_entity_poly.pdbx_seq_one_letter_code
_entity_poly.pdbx_strand_id
1 'polypeptide(L)'
;MIEGAEPLANPNGSAPGLFVEDAGRTLVVLPGPPRELQPMFETHVRPRLERLGDGMIVRRRVLMVAGLGESAVDEKIAPIYQKYENVRTALL
;
A
#
# COMPACT_ATOMS: atom_id res chain seq x y z
N MET A 1 0.40 -26.89 4.69
CA MET A 1 -0.58 -25.77 4.58
C MET A 1 -1.20 -25.56 5.94
N ILE A 2 -1.53 -24.32 6.30
CA ILE A 2 -2.24 -24.04 7.56
C ILE A 2 -3.65 -24.61 7.41
N GLU A 3 -4.12 -25.33 8.42
CA GLU A 3 -5.47 -25.90 8.41
C GLU A 3 -6.52 -24.77 8.38
N GLY A 4 -7.52 -24.89 7.50
CA GLY A 4 -8.51 -23.85 7.26
C GLY A 4 -8.05 -22.67 6.38
N ALA A 5 -6.81 -22.68 5.87
CA ALA A 5 -6.33 -21.64 4.96
C ALA A 5 -6.87 -21.80 3.53
N GLU A 6 -7.32 -20.69 2.95
CA GLU A 6 -7.57 -20.58 1.52
C GLU A 6 -6.24 -20.36 0.77
N PRO A 7 -5.88 -21.24 -0.19
CA PRO A 7 -4.67 -21.03 -1.00
C PRO A 7 -4.88 -19.90 -2.02
N LEU A 8 -3.89 -19.01 -2.13
CA LEU A 8 -3.85 -17.93 -3.10
C LEU A 8 -2.91 -18.30 -4.25
N ALA A 9 -3.39 -18.20 -5.48
CA ALA A 9 -2.61 -18.53 -6.67
C ALA A 9 -1.40 -17.58 -6.81
N ASN A 10 -0.25 -18.16 -7.14
CA ASN A 10 0.97 -17.42 -7.44
C ASN A 10 1.39 -17.73 -8.88
N PRO A 11 0.96 -16.95 -9.89
CA PRO A 11 1.35 -17.20 -11.28
C PRO A 11 2.84 -16.94 -11.55
N ASN A 12 3.55 -16.27 -10.64
CA ASN A 12 4.94 -15.84 -10.82
C ASN A 12 5.96 -16.69 -10.04
N GLY A 13 5.49 -17.74 -9.36
CA GLY A 13 6.32 -18.62 -8.53
C GLY A 13 5.65 -19.94 -8.23
N SER A 14 6.34 -20.79 -7.47
CA SER A 14 5.86 -22.14 -7.14
C SER A 14 5.15 -22.22 -5.79
N ALA A 15 5.39 -21.28 -4.89
CA ALA A 15 4.78 -21.26 -3.57
C ALA A 15 3.44 -20.50 -3.61
N PRO A 16 2.31 -21.12 -3.25
CA PRO A 16 1.05 -20.40 -3.10
C PRO A 16 1.10 -19.50 -1.87
N GLY A 17 0.31 -18.44 -1.89
CA GLY A 17 0.01 -17.66 -0.69
C GLY A 17 -1.07 -18.36 0.14
N LEU A 18 -1.27 -17.92 1.37
CA LEU A 18 -2.31 -18.44 2.25
C LEU A 18 -3.12 -17.29 2.84
N PHE A 19 -4.43 -17.43 2.86
CA PHE A 19 -5.36 -16.50 3.50
C PHE A 19 -6.14 -17.24 4.58
N VAL A 20 -6.09 -16.74 5.81
CA VAL A 20 -6.75 -17.34 6.97
C VAL A 20 -7.60 -16.27 7.64
N GLU A 21 -8.86 -16.60 7.87
CA GLU A 21 -9.75 -15.82 8.73
C GLU A 21 -10.06 -16.66 9.96
N ASP A 22 -9.69 -16.14 11.13
CA ASP A 22 -9.94 -16.80 12.41
C ASP A 22 -10.30 -15.78 13.48
N ALA A 23 -11.41 -16.02 14.19
CA ALA A 23 -11.91 -15.18 15.29
C ALA A 23 -11.88 -13.66 14.99
N GLY A 24 -12.32 -13.26 13.79
CA GLY A 24 -12.36 -11.85 13.36
C GLY A 24 -10.99 -11.24 13.01
N ARG A 25 -9.94 -12.06 12.91
CA ARG A 25 -8.59 -11.66 12.48
C ARG A 25 -8.29 -12.26 11.12
N THR A 26 -7.59 -11.49 10.30
CA THR A 26 -7.13 -11.93 8.99
C THR A 26 -5.61 -12.09 9.03
N LEU A 27 -5.12 -13.28 8.70
CA LEU A 27 -3.71 -13.57 8.48
C LEU A 27 -3.50 -13.86 6.99
N VAL A 28 -2.53 -13.15 6.39
CA VAL A 28 -2.14 -13.37 5.00
C VAL A 28 -0.66 -13.70 4.94
N VAL A 29 -0.34 -14.83 4.32
CA VAL A 29 1.03 -15.28 4.08
C VAL A 29 1.32 -15.14 2.59
N LEU A 30 2.32 -14.32 2.25
CA LEU A 30 2.75 -14.07 0.89
C LEU A 30 4.21 -14.53 0.68
N PRO A 31 4.62 -14.85 -0.56
CA PRO A 31 6.01 -15.14 -0.89
C PRO A 31 6.95 -13.97 -0.57
N GLY A 32 8.22 -14.25 -0.29
CA GLY A 32 9.23 -13.20 -0.06
C GLY A 32 9.60 -12.36 -1.29
N PRO A 33 9.78 -12.94 -2.49
CA PRO A 33 10.20 -12.18 -3.67
C PRO A 33 9.19 -11.11 -4.09
N PRO A 34 9.60 -9.82 -4.26
CA PRO A 34 8.67 -8.75 -4.64
C PRO A 34 7.89 -9.01 -5.93
N ARG A 35 8.52 -9.66 -6.92
CA ARG A 35 7.91 -10.03 -8.21
C ARG A 35 6.74 -11.03 -8.09
N GLU A 36 6.67 -11.75 -6.97
CA GLU A 36 5.60 -12.68 -6.62
C GLU A 36 4.62 -12.02 -5.65
N LEU A 37 5.13 -11.39 -4.59
CA LEU A 37 4.35 -10.74 -3.54
C LEU A 37 3.42 -9.65 -4.07
N GLN A 38 3.96 -8.70 -4.83
CA GLN A 38 3.20 -7.51 -5.27
C GLN A 38 1.94 -7.89 -6.06
N PRO A 39 2.01 -8.68 -7.16
CA PRO A 39 0.81 -9.04 -7.92
C PRO A 39 -0.19 -9.87 -7.11
N MET A 40 0.28 -10.74 -6.21
CA MET A 40 -0.60 -11.50 -5.33
C MET A 40 -1.35 -10.59 -4.34
N PHE A 41 -0.66 -9.61 -3.76
CA PHE A 41 -1.28 -8.63 -2.88
C PHE A 41 -2.34 -7.82 -3.61
N GLU A 42 -2.00 -7.27 -4.77
CA GLU A 42 -2.91 -6.47 -5.59
C GLU A 42 -4.16 -7.26 -6.02
N THR A 43 -3.98 -8.51 -6.44
CA THR A 43 -5.07 -9.32 -7.02
C THR A 43 -5.94 -9.97 -5.96
N HIS A 44 -5.34 -10.53 -4.90
CA HIS A 44 -6.06 -11.36 -3.94
C HIS A 44 -6.35 -10.66 -2.61
N VAL A 45 -5.44 -9.82 -2.14
CA VAL A 45 -5.46 -9.30 -0.76
C VAL A 45 -6.12 -7.93 -0.70
N ARG A 46 -5.69 -6.98 -1.54
CA ARG A 46 -6.18 -5.61 -1.56
C ARG A 46 -7.72 -5.53 -1.66
N PRO A 47 -8.41 -6.23 -2.59
CA PRO A 47 -9.86 -6.12 -2.72
C PRO A 47 -10.62 -6.64 -1.49
N ARG A 48 -10.02 -7.56 -0.72
CA ARG A 48 -10.61 -8.07 0.52
C ARG A 48 -10.44 -7.07 1.66
N LEU A 49 -9.24 -6.49 1.81
CA LEU A 49 -8.99 -5.44 2.80
C LEU A 49 -9.82 -4.18 2.54
N GLU A 50 -10.04 -3.81 1.27
CA GLU A 50 -10.90 -2.68 0.91
C GLU A 50 -12.35 -2.85 1.40
N ARG A 51 -12.87 -4.09 1.44
CA ARG A 51 -14.21 -4.39 2.00
C ARG A 51 -14.26 -4.28 3.53
N LEU A 52 -13.12 -4.42 4.20
CA LEU A 52 -13.01 -4.31 5.65
C LEU A 52 -12.75 -2.86 6.12
N GLY A 53 -12.28 -2.00 5.21
CA GLY A 53 -11.99 -0.60 5.51
C GLY A 53 -13.26 0.24 5.74
N ASP A 54 -13.08 1.34 6.46
CA ASP A 54 -14.12 2.36 6.72
C ASP A 54 -14.31 3.36 5.55
N GLY A 55 -13.65 3.10 4.41
CA GLY A 55 -13.66 3.99 3.25
C GLY A 55 -12.69 5.16 3.34
N MET A 56 -11.83 5.24 4.37
CA MET A 56 -10.79 6.26 4.43
C MET A 56 -9.76 6.07 3.30
N ILE A 57 -9.51 7.13 2.54
CA ILE A 57 -8.60 7.11 1.40
C ILE A 57 -7.37 7.99 1.69
N VAL A 58 -6.19 7.37 1.69
CA VAL A 58 -4.91 8.09 1.69
C VAL A 58 -4.38 8.19 0.26
N ARG A 59 -3.98 9.38 -0.16
CA ARG A 59 -3.33 9.62 -1.46
C ARG A 59 -1.93 10.17 -1.23
N ARG A 60 -0.98 9.68 -2.04
CA ARG A 60 0.39 10.18 -2.07
C ARG A 60 0.75 10.52 -3.51
N ARG A 61 1.35 11.69 -3.70
CA ARG A 61 1.94 12.12 -4.98
C ARG A 61 3.40 12.46 -4.74
N VAL A 62 4.28 11.98 -5.63
CA VAL A 62 5.69 12.37 -5.66
C VAL A 62 5.88 13.27 -6.87
N LEU A 63 6.47 14.45 -6.66
CA LEU A 63 6.80 15.41 -7.70
C LEU A 63 8.31 15.56 -7.73
N MET A 64 8.92 15.23 -8.87
CA MET A 64 10.35 15.41 -9.09
C MET A 64 10.59 16.84 -9.55
N VAL A 65 11.37 17.62 -8.79
CA VAL A 65 11.69 19.02 -9.09
C VAL A 65 13.18 19.15 -9.35
N ALA A 66 13.56 19.88 -10.40
CA ALA A 66 14.94 20.17 -10.74
C ALA A 66 15.16 21.68 -10.86
N GLY A 67 16.37 22.15 -10.54
CA GLY A 67 16.75 23.56 -10.66
C GLY A 67 16.27 24.47 -9.52
N LEU A 68 15.66 23.91 -8.47
CA LEU A 68 15.30 24.63 -7.24
C LEU A 68 15.85 23.86 -6.03
N GLY A 69 16.42 24.59 -5.08
CA GLY A 69 16.78 24.03 -3.77
C GLY A 69 15.54 23.85 -2.87
N GLU A 70 15.67 23.05 -1.82
CA GLU A 70 14.57 22.67 -0.92
C GLU A 70 13.78 23.88 -0.39
N SER A 71 14.46 24.90 0.16
CA SER A 71 13.79 26.08 0.72
C SER A 71 12.94 26.84 -0.31
N ALA A 72 13.43 26.93 -1.55
CA ALA A 72 12.70 27.59 -2.63
C ALA A 72 11.47 26.77 -3.08
N VAL A 73 11.53 25.44 -2.97
CA VAL A 73 10.37 24.57 -3.20
C VAL A 73 9.37 24.72 -2.05
N ASP A 74 9.85 24.70 -0.80
CA ASP A 74 9.00 24.83 0.38
C ASP A 74 8.18 26.12 0.37
N GLU A 75 8.82 27.27 0.13
CA GLU A 75 8.15 28.57 0.03
C GLU A 75 7.06 28.57 -1.06
N LYS A 76 7.29 27.89 -2.19
CA LYS A 76 6.32 27.80 -3.29
C LYS A 76 5.13 26.91 -2.97
N ILE A 77 5.33 25.83 -2.20
CA ILE A 77 4.26 24.89 -1.84
C ILE A 77 3.61 25.22 -0.50
N ALA A 78 4.14 26.19 0.26
CA ALA A 78 3.60 26.64 1.54
C ALA A 78 2.09 26.93 1.52
N PRO A 79 1.52 27.58 0.49
CA PRO A 79 0.08 27.80 0.42
C PRO A 79 -0.77 26.52 0.40
N ILE A 80 -0.19 25.37 0.02
CA ILE A 80 -0.91 24.09 -0.02
C ILE A 80 -1.08 23.54 1.40
N TYR A 81 0.03 23.34 2.13
CA TYR A 81 -0.03 22.74 3.47
C TYR A 81 -0.53 23.71 4.54
N GLN A 82 -0.48 25.03 4.28
CA GLN A 82 -1.13 26.03 5.13
C GLN A 82 -2.65 26.08 4.93
N LYS A 83 -3.14 25.81 3.72
CA LYS A 83 -4.57 25.84 3.40
C LYS A 83 -5.28 24.52 3.74
N TYR A 84 -4.62 23.39 3.55
CA TYR A 84 -5.22 22.07 3.70
C TYR A 84 -4.58 21.33 4.88
N GLU A 85 -5.30 21.27 6.01
CA GLU A 85 -4.82 20.65 7.26
C GLU A 85 -4.56 19.14 7.14
N ASN A 86 -5.18 18.47 6.17
CA ASN A 86 -5.01 17.04 5.91
C ASN A 86 -3.90 16.73 4.90
N VAL A 87 -3.16 17.74 4.43
CA VAL A 87 -2.03 17.56 3.51
C VAL A 87 -0.73 17.60 4.29
N ARG A 88 0.09 16.56 4.12
CA ARG A 88 1.45 16.49 4.66
C ARG A 88 2.44 16.50 3.50
N THR A 89 3.45 17.35 3.60
CA THR A 89 4.55 17.47 2.63
C THR A 89 5.85 16.99 3.26
N ALA A 90 6.75 16.48 2.42
CA ALA A 90 8.13 16.16 2.79
C ALA A 90 9.01 16.53 1.60
N LEU A 91 10.12 17.22 1.86
CA LEU A 91 11.17 17.52 0.90
C LEU A 91 12.39 16.67 1.25
N LEU A 92 13.10 16.20 0.23
CA LEU A 92 14.25 15.29 0.31
C LEU A 92 15.37 15.81 -0.58
#